data_AF-A0A9X8MBW5-F1
#
_entry.id   AF-A0A9X8MBW5-F1
#
_cell.length_a   1.000
_cell.length_b   1.000
_cell.length_c   1.000
_cell.angle_alpha   90.00
_cell.angle_beta   90.00
_cell.angle_gamma   90.00
#
_symmetry.space_group_name_H-M   'P 1'
#
loop_
_entity.id
_entity.type
_entity.pdbx_description
1 polymer ?
#
loop_
_entity_poly.entity_id
_entity_poly.type
_entity_poly.pdbx_seq_one_letter_code
_entity_poly.pdbx_strand_id
1 'polypeptide(L)'
;MRSVAIHARPELVSTALTTTNSEDLNKVTKEELRAELERQAQRFQNIYGGEITTYAAQSTPDRKPWRKRPSVMDKVYEAEVQKIAEQKAHSEQDVHEQEA
;
A
#
# COMPACT_ATOMS: atom_id res chain seq x y z
N MET A 1 34.42 49.17 19.50
CA MET A 1 34.86 48.79 20.86
C MET A 1 34.77 47.28 20.98
N ARG A 2 35.82 46.66 21.54
CA ARG A 2 36.00 45.20 21.65
C ARG A 2 35.24 44.65 22.87
N SER A 3 34.74 43.41 22.71
CA SER A 3 34.69 42.30 23.68
C SER A 3 34.02 42.53 25.05
N VAL A 4 33.07 41.66 25.42
CA VAL A 4 33.29 40.66 26.51
C VAL A 4 32.38 39.45 26.24
N ALA A 5 33.02 38.30 25.97
CA ALA A 5 32.39 36.99 26.18
C ALA A 5 32.62 36.58 27.64
N ILE A 6 31.56 36.35 28.39
CA ILE A 6 31.63 35.62 29.67
C ILE A 6 31.20 34.19 29.40
N HIS A 7 32.12 33.26 29.64
CA HIS A 7 31.87 31.82 29.65
C HIS A 7 31.46 31.40 31.07
N ALA A 8 30.34 30.69 31.21
CA ALA A 8 30.12 29.75 32.32
C ALA A 8 29.15 28.65 31.87
N ARG A 9 29.64 27.40 31.88
CA ARG A 9 28.96 26.13 31.53
C ARG A 9 28.16 25.58 32.75
N PRO A 10 27.73 24.30 32.75
CA PRO A 10 26.56 23.71 32.10
C PRO A 10 25.63 23.06 33.15
N GLU A 11 24.36 22.82 32.83
CA GLU A 11 23.61 21.79 33.57
C GLU A 11 22.97 20.84 32.58
N LEU A 12 23.54 19.63 32.53
CA LEU A 12 22.90 18.45 31.99
C LEU A 12 21.87 17.99 33.02
N VAL A 13 20.59 18.26 32.77
CA VAL A 13 19.54 17.43 33.35
C VAL A 13 18.53 17.09 32.27
N SER A 14 18.70 15.88 31.73
CA SER A 14 17.65 15.13 31.06
C SER A 14 16.53 14.89 32.07
N THR A 15 15.34 15.43 31.83
CA THR A 15 14.10 14.89 32.41
C THR A 15 13.01 14.84 31.36
N ALA A 16 12.73 13.60 30.96
CA ALA A 16 11.42 13.08 30.58
C ALA A 16 10.60 13.85 29.53
N LEU A 17 10.50 13.22 28.36
CA LEU A 17 9.39 13.34 27.43
C LEU A 17 8.06 13.29 28.19
N THR A 18 7.46 14.45 28.42
CA THR A 18 6.03 14.60 28.62
C THR A 18 5.53 15.31 27.37
N THR A 19 5.19 14.54 26.33
CA THR A 19 4.42 15.07 25.20
C THR A 19 2.99 15.26 25.70
N THR A 20 2.77 16.27 26.54
CA THR A 20 1.46 16.82 26.80
C THR A 20 1.10 17.67 25.59
N ASN A 21 0.13 17.17 24.82
CA ASN A 21 -0.66 17.83 23.80
C ASN A 21 -0.09 19.15 23.26
N SER A 22 0.48 19.06 22.06
CA SER A 22 0.75 20.18 21.16
C SER A 22 -0.58 20.76 20.63
N GLU A 23 -1.49 21.11 21.54
CA GLU A 23 -2.76 21.77 21.30
C GLU A 23 -2.57 23.17 21.86
N ASP A 24 -2.22 24.14 21.02
CA ASP A 24 -2.43 25.60 21.25
C ASP A 24 -1.57 26.51 20.35
N LEU A 25 -0.87 25.95 19.35
CA LEU A 25 -0.13 26.73 18.35
C LEU A 25 -0.65 26.50 16.91
N ASN A 26 -1.97 26.56 16.72
CA ASN A 26 -2.57 27.00 15.46
C ASN A 26 -4.07 27.26 15.65
N LYS A 27 -4.48 28.53 15.62
CA LYS A 27 -5.86 28.98 15.84
C LYS A 27 -6.74 28.77 14.61
N VAL A 28 -7.22 27.55 14.42
CA VAL A 28 -8.53 27.22 13.81
C VAL A 28 -8.88 25.85 14.37
N THR A 29 -10.04 25.69 14.99
CA THR A 29 -10.47 24.35 15.41
C THR A 29 -10.74 23.49 14.18
N LYS A 30 -10.57 22.17 14.29
CA LYS A 30 -10.80 21.24 13.17
C LYS A 30 -12.20 21.37 12.56
N GLU A 31 -13.18 21.71 13.40
CA GLU A 31 -14.59 21.88 13.00
C GLU A 31 -14.80 23.17 12.23
N GLU A 32 -14.24 24.29 12.70
CA GLU A 32 -14.28 25.57 11.98
C GLU A 32 -13.60 25.48 10.62
N LEU A 33 -12.46 24.79 10.53
CA LEU A 33 -11.75 24.59 9.27
C LEU A 33 -12.59 23.75 8.29
N ARG A 34 -13.28 22.71 8.78
CA ARG A 34 -14.17 21.89 7.96
C ARG A 34 -15.36 22.72 7.43
N ALA A 35 -15.98 23.52 8.28
CA ALA A 35 -17.10 24.37 7.89
C ALA A 35 -16.69 25.42 6.83
N GLU A 36 -15.52 26.04 6.99
CA GLU A 36 -15.04 27.02 6.01
C GLU A 36 -14.71 26.38 4.66
N LEU A 37 -14.09 25.20 4.65
CA LEU A 37 -13.81 24.44 3.41
C LEU A 37 -15.10 24.03 2.68
N GLU A 38 -16.13 23.61 3.41
CA GLU A 38 -17.43 23.24 2.83
C GLU A 38 -18.13 24.45 2.18
N ARG A 39 -18.09 25.61 2.85
CA ARG A 39 -18.62 26.87 2.31
C ARG A 39 -17.90 27.26 1.02
N GLN A 40 -16.58 27.11 0.97
CA GLN A 40 -15.76 27.42 -0.21
C GLN A 40 -16.08 26.47 -1.38
N ALA A 41 -16.17 25.18 -1.12
CA ALA A 41 -16.58 24.18 -2.11
C ALA A 41 -17.96 24.51 -2.71
N GLN A 42 -18.95 24.77 -1.86
CA GLN A 42 -20.31 25.11 -2.30
C GLN A 42 -20.35 26.39 -3.13
N ARG A 43 -19.60 27.42 -2.73
CA ARG A 43 -19.47 28.66 -3.51
C ARG A 43 -18.79 28.42 -4.85
N PHE A 44 -17.73 27.62 -4.89
CA PHE A 44 -16.99 27.33 -6.11
C PHE A 44 -17.88 26.61 -7.15
N GLN A 45 -18.65 25.63 -6.69
CA GLN A 45 -19.57 24.89 -7.53
C GLN A 45 -20.74 25.75 -8.02
N ASN A 46 -21.36 26.55 -7.15
CA ASN A 46 -22.56 27.32 -7.51
C ASN A 46 -22.28 28.61 -8.29
N ILE A 47 -21.20 29.31 -7.97
CA ILE A 47 -20.90 30.64 -8.56
C ILE A 47 -20.08 30.49 -9.83
N TYR A 48 -19.07 29.61 -9.80
CA TYR A 48 -18.10 29.49 -10.89
C TYR A 48 -18.34 28.25 -11.75
N GLY A 49 -19.25 27.36 -11.35
CA GLY A 49 -19.56 26.14 -12.11
C GLY A 49 -18.38 25.17 -12.21
N GLY A 50 -17.40 25.29 -11.31
CA GLY A 50 -16.17 24.50 -11.36
C GLY A 50 -16.37 23.07 -10.87
N GLU A 51 -15.63 22.13 -11.47
CA GLU A 51 -15.56 20.74 -11.02
C GLU A 51 -14.63 20.61 -9.81
N ILE A 52 -15.09 19.94 -8.75
CA ILE A 52 -14.30 19.72 -7.53
C ILE A 52 -13.63 18.34 -7.63
N THR A 53 -12.30 18.33 -7.73
CA THR A 53 -11.51 17.09 -7.67
C THR A 53 -11.18 16.73 -6.22
N THR A 54 -11.83 15.70 -5.69
CA THR A 54 -11.51 15.15 -4.37
C THR A 54 -10.32 14.20 -4.48
N TYR A 55 -9.16 14.62 -3.96
CA TYR A 55 -7.96 13.78 -3.85
C TYR A 55 -8.07 12.79 -2.68
N ALA A 56 -9.16 12.03 -2.62
CA ALA A 56 -9.22 10.88 -1.74
C ALA A 56 -8.16 9.86 -2.18
N ALA A 57 -7.50 9.23 -1.22
CA ALA A 57 -6.59 8.14 -1.54
C ALA A 57 -7.39 7.07 -2.32
N GLN A 58 -6.96 6.79 -3.55
CA GLN A 58 -7.49 5.66 -4.29
C GLN A 58 -7.30 4.41 -3.42
N SER A 59 -8.34 3.56 -3.35
CA SER A 59 -8.19 2.27 -2.68
C SER A 59 -6.95 1.58 -3.22
N THR A 60 -6.12 1.03 -2.33
CA THR A 60 -4.93 0.30 -2.78
C THR A 60 -5.33 -0.71 -3.85
N PRO A 61 -4.63 -0.77 -4.99
CA PRO A 61 -4.98 -1.67 -6.08
C PRO A 61 -5.05 -3.11 -5.56
N ASP A 62 -6.02 -3.88 -6.04
CA ASP A 62 -6.17 -5.29 -5.70
C ASP A 62 -4.86 -6.04 -5.98
N ARG A 63 -4.31 -6.66 -4.94
CA ARG A 63 -3.03 -7.37 -5.00
C ARG A 63 -3.29 -8.80 -5.46
N LYS A 64 -3.66 -8.98 -6.72
CA LYS A 64 -3.66 -10.33 -7.30
C LYS A 64 -2.24 -10.88 -7.25
N PRO A 65 -2.01 -12.08 -6.65
CA PRO A 65 -0.71 -12.71 -6.69
C PRO A 65 -0.27 -12.84 -8.14
N TRP A 66 0.89 -12.30 -8.49
CA TRP A 66 1.40 -12.40 -9.86
C TRP A 66 1.46 -13.89 -10.26
N ARG A 67 0.71 -14.27 -11.31
CA ARG A 67 0.77 -15.61 -11.89
C ARG A 67 1.50 -15.52 -13.22
N LYS A 68 2.54 -16.35 -13.37
CA LYS A 68 3.24 -16.52 -14.65
C LYS A 68 2.25 -17.06 -15.69
N ARG A 69 2.22 -16.47 -16.88
CA ARG A 69 1.50 -17.05 -18.03
C ARG A 69 2.32 -18.22 -18.57
N PRO A 70 1.74 -19.42 -18.75
CA PRO A 70 2.49 -20.57 -19.26
C PRO A 70 2.97 -20.27 -20.68
N SER A 71 4.24 -20.58 -20.93
CA SER A 71 4.86 -20.50 -22.25
C SER A 71 4.32 -21.60 -23.18
N VAL A 72 4.56 -21.48 -24.49
CA VAL A 72 4.28 -22.56 -25.46
C VAL A 72 5.03 -23.84 -25.07
N MET A 73 6.29 -23.70 -24.64
CA MET A 73 7.11 -24.84 -24.19
C MET A 73 6.55 -25.50 -22.93
N ASP A 74 6.01 -24.71 -22.00
CA ASP A 74 5.41 -25.24 -20.77
C ASP A 74 4.23 -26.16 -21.12
N LYS A 75 3.41 -25.78 -22.10
CA LYS A 75 2.27 -26.59 -22.57
C LYS A 75 2.69 -27.89 -23.27
N VAL A 76 3.74 -27.82 -24.11
CA VAL A 76 4.26 -29.00 -24.81
C VAL A 76 4.83 -30.00 -23.81
N TYR A 77 5.55 -29.51 -22.80
CA TYR A 77 6.09 -30.34 -21.74
C TYR A 77 4.97 -31.01 -20.92
N GLU A 78 3.94 -30.27 -20.51
CA GLU A 78 2.78 -30.82 -19.81
C GLU A 78 2.09 -31.94 -20.62
N ALA A 79 1.94 -31.75 -21.94
CA ALA A 79 1.35 -32.76 -22.82
C ALA A 79 2.23 -34.02 -22.93
N GLU A 80 3.55 -33.88 -23.02
CA GLU A 80 4.46 -35.04 -23.08
C GLU A 80 4.47 -35.82 -21.77
N VAL A 81 4.45 -35.13 -20.62
CA VAL A 81 4.34 -35.76 -19.29
C VAL A 81 3.04 -36.56 -19.17
N GLN A 82 1.92 -36.02 -19.65
CA GLN A 82 0.63 -36.72 -19.66
C GLN A 82 0.70 -38.00 -20.51
N LYS A 83 1.25 -37.90 -21.72
CA LYS A 83 1.39 -39.05 -22.63
C LYS A 83 2.24 -40.18 -22.02
N ILE A 84 3.36 -39.84 -21.38
CA ILE A 84 4.22 -40.83 -20.71
C ILE A 84 3.47 -41.51 -19.55
N ALA A 85 2.69 -40.73 -18.78
CA ALA A 85 1.89 -41.29 -17.69
C ALA A 85 0.81 -42.26 -18.18
N GLU A 86 0.11 -41.91 -19.27
CA GLU A 86 -0.89 -42.78 -19.91
C GLU A 86 -0.27 -44.07 -20.44
N GLN A 87 0.90 -43.98 -21.10
CA GLN A 87 1.61 -45.16 -21.61
C GLN A 87 2.04 -46.10 -20.48
N LYS A 88 2.51 -45.56 -19.35
CA LYS A 88 2.83 -46.36 -18.17
C LYS A 88 1.61 -47.06 -17.62
N ALA A 89 0.50 -46.33 -17.43
CA ALA A 89 -0.74 -46.91 -16.93
C ALA A 89 -1.27 -48.03 -17.85
N HIS A 90 -1.20 -47.83 -19.17
CA HIS A 90 -1.60 -48.87 -20.13
C HIS A 90 -0.68 -50.10 -20.03
N SER A 91 0.64 -49.90 -19.96
CA SER A 91 1.58 -51.02 -19.82
C SER A 91 1.41 -51.79 -18.50
N GLU A 92 1.04 -51.10 -17.42
CA GLU A 92 0.75 -51.71 -16.12
C GLU A 92 -0.56 -52.51 -16.16
N GLN A 93 -1.57 -52.02 -16.90
CA GLN A 93 -2.83 -52.75 -17.14
C GLN A 93 -2.60 -54.02 -17.97
N ASP A 94 -1.83 -53.92 -19.05
CA ASP A 94 -1.51 -55.07 -19.91
C ASP A 94 -0.76 -56.16 -19.14
N VAL A 95 0.13 -55.78 -18.23
CA VAL A 95 0.83 -56.73 -17.33
C VAL A 95 -0.14 -57.39 -16.35
N HIS A 96 -1.11 -56.64 -15.81
CA HIS A 96 -2.11 -57.20 -14.91
C HIS A 96 -3.06 -58.20 -15.60
N GLU A 97 -3.40 -57.96 -16.88
CA GLU A 97 -4.24 -58.86 -17.67
C GLU A 97 -3.52 -60.15 -18.11
N GLN A 98 -2.19 -60.14 -18.20
CA GLN A 98 -1.40 -61.32 -18.58
C GLN A 98 -1.11 -62.27 -17.41
N GLU A 99 -1.25 -61.83 -16.16
CA GLU A 99 -1.03 -62.63 -14.95
C GLU A 99 -2.32 -63.25 -14.37
N ALA A 100 -3.48 -62.97 -14.95
CA ALA A 100 -4.80 -63.50 -14.56
C ALA A 100 -5.26 -64.66 -15.45
#